data_AF-A0A368F5L5-F1
#
_entry.id   AF-A0A368F5L5-F1
#
_cell.length_a   1.000
_cell.length_b   1.000
_cell.length_c   1.000
_cell.angle_alpha   90.00
_cell.angle_beta   90.00
_cell.angle_gamma   90.00
#
_symmetry.space_group_name_H-M   'P 1'
#
loop_
_entity.id
_entity.type
_entity.pdbx_description
1 polymer ?
#
loop_
_entity_poly.entity_id
_entity_poly.type
_entity_poly.pdbx_seq_one_letter_code
_entity_poly.pdbx_strand_id
1 'polypeptide(L)'
;MPRKNISMIRRTSNRGEKPQPPDNGNSSNAAPPSPLPPSPKDTVKTHPLALDEIRGKLYVLREDLDFDWEPSNNAVLKLLFSLRLSAALWSNISDCDEVYNYWEPLHLLLFGEGLQTWEYSPLYAIRSYFYIYLHYIPANILYHLLPYSKIALFVTLRCCIGIFTLLGEFSLYKAVCKQFYAIFCTAVSALVGWPFAAVLGLPIVVDMLILRPK
;
A
#
# COMPACT_ATOMS: atom_id res chain seq x y z
N MET A 1 7.37 9.49 -32.57
CA MET A 1 6.26 8.60 -32.96
C MET A 1 4.94 9.35 -32.74
N PRO A 2 4.13 9.61 -33.78
CA PRO A 2 2.93 10.43 -33.66
C PRO A 2 1.74 9.61 -33.10
N ARG A 3 1.02 10.18 -32.13
CA ARG A 3 -0.18 9.60 -31.50
C ARG A 3 -1.36 9.60 -32.49
N LYS A 4 -1.94 8.43 -32.79
CA LYS A 4 -3.19 8.31 -33.56
C LYS A 4 -4.38 8.70 -32.68
N ASN A 5 -5.20 9.65 -33.16
CA ASN A 5 -6.45 10.09 -32.53
C ASN A 5 -7.54 9.00 -32.69
N ILE A 6 -8.05 8.50 -31.56
CA ILE A 6 -9.00 7.38 -31.47
C ILE A 6 -10.47 7.83 -31.67
N SER A 7 -10.73 9.13 -31.87
CA SER A 7 -12.07 9.70 -31.95
C SER A 7 -12.91 9.30 -33.19
N MET A 8 -12.35 8.55 -34.14
CA MET A 8 -13.03 8.16 -35.39
C MET A 8 -13.36 6.66 -35.52
N ILE A 9 -13.21 5.86 -34.47
CA ILE A 9 -13.60 4.44 -34.54
C ILE A 9 -15.14 4.33 -34.42
N ARG A 10 -15.79 4.28 -35.59
CA ARG A 10 -17.22 4.03 -35.74
C ARG A 10 -17.51 2.59 -35.30
N ARG A 11 -18.21 2.42 -34.17
CA ARG A 11 -18.71 1.11 -33.72
C ARG A 11 -19.75 0.60 -34.73
N THR A 12 -19.39 -0.41 -35.53
CA THR A 12 -20.37 -1.17 -36.32
C THR A 12 -21.11 -2.12 -35.38
N SER A 13 -22.39 -1.87 -35.17
CA SER A 13 -23.28 -2.74 -34.41
C SER A 13 -23.61 -3.97 -35.27
N ASN A 14 -22.97 -5.11 -35.01
CA ASN A 14 -23.44 -6.42 -35.48
C ASN A 14 -24.68 -6.83 -34.67
N ARG A 15 -25.81 -6.16 -34.91
CA ARG A 15 -27.12 -6.62 -34.45
C ARG A 15 -27.70 -7.43 -35.60
N GLY A 16 -27.47 -8.73 -35.58
CA GLY A 16 -28.10 -9.66 -36.52
C GLY A 16 -29.62 -9.47 -36.48
N GLU A 17 -30.22 -9.37 -37.66
CA GLU A 17 -31.67 -9.30 -37.82
C GLU A 17 -32.32 -10.55 -37.23
N LYS A 18 -33.33 -10.34 -36.39
CA LYS A 18 -34.15 -11.41 -35.81
C LYS A 18 -35.15 -11.86 -36.88
N PRO A 19 -35.23 -13.15 -37.25
CA PRO A 19 -36.24 -13.61 -38.21
C PRO A 19 -37.65 -13.42 -37.65
N GLN A 20 -38.55 -12.83 -38.43
CA GLN A 20 -39.99 -12.81 -38.15
C GLN A 20 -40.59 -14.21 -38.39
N PRO A 21 -41.59 -14.65 -37.60
CA PRO A 21 -42.26 -15.92 -37.84
C PRO A 21 -43.22 -15.81 -39.05
N PRO A 22 -43.38 -16.86 -39.87
CA PRO A 22 -44.28 -16.84 -41.01
C PRO A 22 -45.73 -17.14 -40.61
N ASP A 23 -46.66 -16.50 -41.31
CA ASP A 23 -48.10 -16.75 -41.26
C ASP A 23 -48.45 -18.16 -41.78
N ASN A 24 -49.43 -18.78 -41.13
CA ASN A 24 -49.99 -20.10 -41.46
C ASN A 24 -50.72 -20.10 -42.81
N GLY A 25 -50.46 -21.10 -43.65
CA GLY A 25 -51.50 -21.66 -44.54
C GLY A 25 -51.05 -22.19 -45.91
N ASN A 26 -51.12 -23.52 -46.03
CA ASN A 26 -51.42 -24.33 -47.23
C ASN A 26 -50.32 -24.82 -48.19
N SER A 27 -50.57 -26.07 -48.61
CA SER A 27 -50.00 -26.84 -49.74
C SER A 27 -48.63 -27.51 -49.58
N SER A 28 -48.68 -28.68 -48.91
CA SER A 28 -48.18 -30.00 -49.33
C SER A 28 -47.02 -30.14 -50.35
N ASN A 29 -46.04 -30.93 -49.91
CA ASN A 29 -45.20 -31.89 -50.64
C ASN A 29 -43.94 -31.38 -51.39
N ALA A 30 -42.80 -31.36 -50.68
CA ALA A 30 -41.49 -31.71 -51.26
C ALA A 30 -40.52 -32.14 -50.14
N ALA A 31 -39.79 -33.24 -50.34
CA ALA A 31 -38.77 -33.75 -49.43
C ALA A 31 -37.57 -32.78 -49.30
N PRO A 32 -36.88 -32.73 -48.15
CA PRO A 32 -35.75 -31.81 -47.95
C PRO A 32 -34.52 -32.22 -48.78
N PRO A 33 -33.78 -31.29 -49.39
CA PRO A 33 -32.54 -31.59 -50.09
C PRO A 33 -31.43 -31.95 -49.09
N SER A 34 -30.59 -32.90 -49.49
CA SER A 34 -29.42 -33.37 -48.75
C SER A 34 -28.38 -32.26 -48.51
N PRO A 35 -27.62 -32.27 -47.40
CA PRO A 35 -26.64 -31.23 -47.10
C PRO A 35 -25.48 -31.25 -48.10
N LEU A 36 -25.16 -30.10 -48.68
CA LEU A 36 -23.95 -29.88 -49.49
C LEU A 36 -22.70 -30.05 -48.61
N PRO A 37 -21.59 -30.60 -49.15
CA PRO A 37 -20.35 -30.76 -48.40
C PRO A 37 -19.72 -29.38 -48.08
N PRO A 38 -19.04 -29.24 -46.92
CA PRO A 38 -18.44 -27.99 -46.50
C PRO A 38 -17.24 -27.59 -47.38
N SER A 39 -17.15 -26.29 -47.66
CA SER A 39 -16.06 -25.62 -48.38
C SER A 39 -14.71 -25.79 -47.65
N PRO A 40 -13.60 -26.05 -48.36
CA PRO A 40 -12.33 -26.51 -47.77
C PRO A 40 -11.46 -25.42 -47.12
N LYS A 41 -12.04 -24.33 -46.60
CA LYS A 41 -11.25 -23.20 -46.07
C LYS A 41 -11.25 -23.00 -44.55
N ASP A 42 -12.05 -23.77 -43.80
CA ASP A 42 -12.15 -23.62 -42.34
C ASP A 42 -11.65 -24.86 -41.56
N THR A 43 -10.57 -25.48 -42.02
CA THR A 43 -9.84 -26.47 -41.19
C THR A 43 -8.89 -25.74 -40.23
N VAL A 44 -9.43 -25.24 -39.12
CA VAL A 44 -8.62 -24.90 -37.94
C VAL A 44 -8.10 -26.21 -37.35
N LYS A 45 -6.78 -26.45 -37.47
CA LYS A 45 -6.12 -27.57 -36.81
C LYS A 45 -6.23 -27.40 -35.30
N THR A 46 -7.13 -28.13 -34.66
CA THR A 46 -7.15 -28.31 -33.21
C THR A 46 -6.02 -29.25 -32.81
N HIS A 47 -4.91 -28.70 -32.33
CA HIS A 47 -3.95 -29.47 -31.56
C HIS A 47 -4.56 -29.80 -30.19
N PRO A 48 -4.57 -31.07 -29.74
CA PRO A 48 -5.00 -31.40 -28.39
C PRO A 48 -3.97 -30.82 -27.41
N LEU A 49 -4.36 -29.78 -26.67
CA LEU A 49 -3.55 -29.15 -25.64
C LEU A 49 -3.40 -30.10 -24.44
N ALA A 50 -2.16 -30.32 -24.01
CA ALA A 50 -1.84 -31.21 -22.91
C ALA A 50 -2.38 -30.66 -21.59
N LEU A 51 -3.11 -31.50 -20.85
CA LEU A 51 -3.71 -31.20 -19.55
C LEU A 51 -2.69 -30.75 -18.47
N ASP A 52 -1.39 -30.99 -18.69
CA ASP A 52 -0.32 -30.58 -17.78
C ASP A 52 -0.02 -29.06 -17.81
N GLU A 53 -0.42 -28.35 -18.88
CA GLU A 53 -0.20 -26.91 -18.99
C GLU A 53 -1.29 -26.10 -18.23
N ILE A 54 -2.43 -26.73 -17.96
CA ILE A 54 -3.58 -26.12 -17.27
C ILE A 54 -3.30 -25.91 -15.77
N ARG A 55 -2.28 -26.58 -15.21
CA ARG A 55 -1.98 -26.55 -13.77
C ARG A 55 -1.21 -25.31 -13.29
N GLY A 56 -0.90 -24.35 -14.17
CA GLY A 56 0.03 -23.26 -13.86
C GLY A 56 -0.51 -21.82 -13.89
N LYS A 57 -1.70 -21.56 -14.43
CA LYS A 57 -2.22 -20.19 -14.58
C LYS A 57 -3.74 -20.15 -14.57
N LEU A 58 -4.33 -20.17 -13.38
CA LEU A 58 -5.69 -19.67 -13.19
C LEU A 58 -5.63 -18.14 -13.06
N TYR A 59 -5.25 -17.45 -14.14
CA TYR A 59 -5.52 -16.02 -14.27
C TYR A 59 -6.93 -15.88 -14.81
N VAL A 60 -7.82 -15.27 -14.03
CA VAL A 60 -9.09 -14.79 -14.55
C VAL A 60 -8.76 -13.75 -15.63
N LEU A 61 -9.05 -14.08 -16.88
CA LEU A 61 -8.86 -13.24 -18.06
C LEU A 61 -9.97 -12.16 -18.11
N ARG A 62 -10.05 -11.34 -17.07
CA ARG A 62 -10.97 -10.20 -17.01
C ARG A 62 -10.30 -9.03 -16.28
N GLU A 63 -9.37 -8.39 -16.96
CA GLU A 63 -8.69 -7.13 -16.58
C GLU A 63 -9.68 -5.95 -16.38
N ASP A 64 -10.93 -6.10 -16.81
CA ASP A 64 -11.94 -5.05 -16.91
C ASP A 64 -12.77 -4.83 -15.64
N LEU A 65 -12.38 -5.41 -14.49
CA LEU A 65 -13.01 -5.17 -13.18
C LEU A 65 -12.02 -4.81 -12.06
N ASP A 66 -10.78 -4.41 -12.38
CA ASP A 66 -9.89 -3.79 -11.41
C ASP A 66 -10.33 -2.33 -11.22
N PHE A 67 -11.28 -2.10 -10.31
CA PHE A 67 -11.54 -0.79 -9.72
C PHE A 67 -10.41 -0.39 -8.76
N ASP A 68 -9.16 -0.57 -9.18
CA ASP A 68 -7.97 -0.22 -8.41
C ASP A 68 -7.71 1.28 -8.59
N TRP A 69 -8.59 2.08 -8.00
CA TRP A 69 -8.27 3.48 -7.77
C TRP A 69 -7.11 3.56 -6.77
N GLU A 70 -5.89 3.64 -7.29
CA GLU A 70 -4.70 3.95 -6.51
C GLU A 70 -4.53 5.46 -6.40
N PRO A 71 -4.44 6.05 -5.19
CA PRO A 71 -4.14 7.46 -5.07
C PRO A 71 -2.73 7.75 -5.59
N SER A 72 -2.55 8.87 -6.29
CA SER A 72 -1.22 9.21 -6.83
C SER A 72 -0.18 9.32 -5.69
N ASN A 73 0.99 8.68 -5.87
CA ASN A 73 2.10 8.75 -4.92
C ASN A 73 2.44 10.19 -4.50
N ASN A 74 2.35 11.13 -5.44
CA ASN A 74 2.61 12.55 -5.18
C ASN A 74 1.53 13.19 -4.30
N ALA A 75 0.26 12.78 -4.45
CA ALA A 75 -0.82 13.26 -3.62
C ALA A 75 -0.68 12.73 -2.18
N VAL A 76 -0.39 11.43 -2.04
CA VAL A 76 -0.19 10.79 -0.73
C VAL A 76 1.01 11.38 -0.01
N LEU A 77 2.15 11.56 -0.69
CA LEU A 77 3.33 12.19 -0.09
C LEU A 77 3.05 13.61 0.40
N LYS A 78 2.39 14.44 -0.42
CA LYS A 78 2.04 15.81 -0.03
C LYS A 78 1.11 15.84 1.17
N LEU A 79 0.13 14.94 1.21
CA LEU A 79 -0.83 14.82 2.31
C LEU A 79 -0.16 14.36 3.60
N LEU A 80 0.64 13.29 3.55
CA LEU A 80 1.33 12.78 4.73
C LEU A 80 2.37 13.79 5.22
N PHE A 81 3.12 14.43 4.31
CA PHE A 81 4.09 15.45 4.68
C PHE A 81 3.41 16.65 5.36
N SER A 82 2.30 17.16 4.82
CA SER A 82 1.61 18.30 5.43
C SER A 82 1.02 17.95 6.80
N LEU A 83 0.49 16.75 6.97
CA LEU A 83 -0.05 16.27 8.25
C LEU A 83 1.06 16.05 9.29
N ARG A 84 2.20 15.47 8.89
CA ARG A 84 3.33 15.24 9.79
C ARG A 84 4.02 16.53 10.19
N LEU A 85 4.18 17.47 9.26
CA LEU A 85 4.75 18.77 9.54
C LEU A 85 3.83 19.61 10.43
N SER A 86 2.51 19.61 10.18
CA SER A 86 1.56 20.34 11.02
C SER A 86 1.49 19.78 12.44
N ALA A 87 1.51 18.45 12.59
CA ALA A 87 1.58 17.79 13.89
C ALA A 87 2.87 18.15 14.65
N ALA A 88 4.03 18.14 13.98
CA ALA A 88 5.30 18.47 14.62
C ALA A 88 5.34 19.92 15.15
N LEU A 89 4.71 20.86 14.44
CA LEU A 89 4.75 22.30 14.75
C LEU A 89 3.66 22.76 15.72
N TRP A 90 2.42 22.27 15.59
CA TRP A 90 1.26 22.78 16.32
C TRP A 90 0.64 21.80 17.31
N SER A 91 0.99 20.51 17.27
CA SER A 91 0.41 19.55 18.22
C SER A 91 1.06 19.71 19.59
N ASN A 92 0.23 20.07 20.57
CA ASN A 92 0.63 20.04 21.98
C ASN A 92 0.77 18.60 22.48
N ILE A 93 1.72 18.36 23.37
CA ILE A 93 1.88 17.07 24.03
C ILE A 93 0.79 16.96 25.10
N SER A 94 -0.14 16.04 24.93
CA SER A 94 -1.27 15.85 25.86
C SER A 94 -0.91 15.01 27.08
N ASP A 95 0.07 14.11 26.95
CA ASP A 95 0.47 13.19 28.01
C ASP A 95 1.64 13.76 28.83
N CYS A 96 1.43 13.87 30.14
CA CYS A 96 2.47 14.35 31.06
C CYS A 96 3.60 13.33 31.21
N ASP A 97 3.31 12.03 31.12
CA ASP A 97 4.34 11.00 31.21
C ASP A 97 5.30 11.07 30.03
N GLU A 98 4.82 11.43 28.83
CA GLU A 98 5.69 11.63 27.67
C GLU A 98 6.71 12.75 27.91
N VAL A 99 6.25 13.89 28.45
CA VAL A 99 7.11 15.05 28.74
C VAL A 99 8.16 14.70 29.79
N TYR A 100 7.73 14.21 30.96
CA TYR A 100 8.63 14.02 32.09
C TYR A 100 9.52 12.77 31.98
N ASN A 101 9.07 11.72 31.30
CA ASN A 101 9.88 10.49 31.16
C ASN A 101 10.70 10.43 29.88
N TYR A 102 10.49 11.28 28.88
CA TYR A 102 11.27 11.26 27.64
C TYR A 102 11.88 12.61 27.28
N TRP A 103 11.08 13.68 27.21
CA TRP A 103 11.56 14.99 26.75
C TRP A 103 12.44 15.70 27.79
N GLU A 104 12.04 15.70 29.06
CA GLU A 104 12.81 16.32 30.15
C GLU A 104 14.16 15.64 30.41
N PRO A 105 14.25 14.30 30.51
CA PRO A 105 15.55 13.67 30.72
C PRO A 105 16.42 13.73 29.45
N LEU A 106 15.84 13.81 28.25
CA LEU A 106 16.59 14.13 27.04
C LEU A 106 17.19 15.54 27.13
N HIS A 107 16.40 16.53 27.56
CA HIS A 107 16.89 17.90 27.79
C HIS A 107 17.99 17.94 28.86
N LEU A 108 17.83 17.19 29.97
CA LEU A 108 18.84 17.03 31.01
C LEU A 108 20.16 16.47 30.46
N LEU A 109 20.12 15.46 29.60
CA LEU A 109 21.32 14.88 28.99
C LEU A 109 22.01 15.83 28.00
N LEU A 110 21.25 16.66 27.28
CA LEU A 110 21.82 17.61 26.31
C LEU A 110 22.40 18.86 26.97
N PHE A 111 21.68 19.45 27.93
CA PHE A 111 22.01 20.75 28.49
C PHE A 111 22.60 20.69 29.90
N GLY A 112 22.53 19.53 30.57
CA GLY A 112 22.93 19.39 31.98
C GLY A 112 21.93 20.00 32.98
N GLU A 113 20.79 20.50 32.50
CA GLU A 113 19.73 21.10 33.30
C GLU A 113 18.38 20.47 32.93
N GLY A 114 17.51 20.22 33.90
CA GLY A 114 16.19 19.65 33.66
C GLY A 114 15.70 18.79 34.83
N LEU A 115 14.52 18.22 34.67
CA LEU A 115 13.92 17.33 35.66
C LEU A 115 14.22 15.87 35.34
N GLN A 116 14.46 15.08 36.38
CA GLN A 116 14.60 13.62 36.30
C GLN A 116 13.57 12.97 37.20
N THR A 117 12.82 12.00 36.66
CA THR A 117 11.88 11.20 37.44
C THR A 117 12.61 10.12 38.24
N TRP A 118 12.00 9.69 39.34
CA TRP A 118 12.53 8.63 40.20
C TRP A 118 12.69 7.29 39.46
N GLU A 119 11.94 7.06 38.38
CA GLU A 119 12.06 5.88 37.52
C GLU A 119 13.45 5.71 36.89
N TYR A 120 14.12 6.82 36.62
CA TYR A 120 15.48 6.85 36.06
C TYR A 120 16.56 7.03 37.13
N SER A 121 16.19 7.25 38.39
CA SER A 121 17.16 7.42 39.49
C SER A 121 18.01 6.17 39.67
N PRO A 122 19.34 6.29 39.94
CA PRO A 122 20.20 5.13 40.18
C PRO A 122 19.79 4.30 41.40
N LEU A 123 18.95 4.84 42.29
CA LEU A 123 18.45 4.13 43.47
C LEU A 123 17.31 3.15 43.15
N TYR A 124 16.45 3.46 42.17
CA TYR A 124 15.26 2.66 41.83
C TYR A 124 15.33 2.02 40.44
N ALA A 125 15.90 2.72 39.46
CA ALA A 125 16.25 2.24 38.12
C ALA A 125 15.19 1.35 37.44
N ILE A 126 13.91 1.75 37.52
CA ILE A 126 12.80 0.99 36.92
C ILE A 126 12.82 1.10 35.39
N ARG A 127 13.30 2.21 34.84
CA ARG A 127 13.35 2.46 33.40
C ARG A 127 14.78 2.67 32.91
N SER A 128 15.11 2.08 31.76
CA SER A 128 16.43 2.22 31.14
C SER A 128 16.53 3.51 30.31
N TYR A 129 17.67 4.19 30.37
CA TYR A 129 17.98 5.35 29.51
C TYR A 129 18.17 5.03 28.03
N PHE A 130 18.13 3.75 27.63
CA PHE A 130 18.43 3.32 26.26
C PHE A 130 17.55 4.02 25.20
N TYR A 131 16.24 4.12 25.44
CA TYR A 131 15.32 4.79 24.52
C TYR A 131 15.62 6.29 24.39
N ILE A 132 15.95 6.95 25.50
CA ILE A 132 16.34 8.37 25.50
C ILE A 132 17.66 8.53 24.74
N TYR A 133 18.62 7.64 24.97
CA TYR A 133 19.93 7.68 24.33
C TYR A 133 19.83 7.52 22.80
N LEU A 134 18.90 6.70 22.32
CA LEU A 134 18.60 6.58 20.89
C LEU A 134 18.24 7.95 20.26
N HIS A 135 17.46 8.76 20.98
CA HIS A 135 17.05 10.10 20.54
C HIS A 135 18.09 11.17 20.88
N TYR A 136 18.95 10.93 21.88
CA TYR A 136 20.07 11.79 22.23
C TYR A 136 21.08 11.91 21.09
N ILE A 137 21.38 10.84 20.37
CA ILE A 137 22.36 10.87 19.26
C ILE A 137 21.97 11.90 18.18
N PRO A 138 20.78 11.83 17.55
CA PRO A 138 20.38 12.84 16.56
C PRO A 138 20.19 14.22 17.19
N ALA A 139 19.70 14.30 18.43
CA ALA A 139 19.56 15.57 19.14
C ALA A 139 20.90 16.25 19.41
N ASN A 140 21.95 15.48 19.74
CA ASN A 140 23.30 16.00 20.00
C ASN A 140 23.96 16.51 18.70
N ILE A 141 23.77 15.81 17.58
CA ILE A 141 24.19 16.30 16.26
C ILE A 141 23.51 17.64 15.96
N LEU A 142 22.20 17.71 16.23
CA LEU A 142 21.41 18.91 15.99
C LEU A 142 21.78 20.07 16.93
N TYR A 143 22.13 19.76 18.18
CA TYR A 143 22.61 20.73 19.17
C TYR A 143 23.89 21.42 18.70
N HIS A 144 24.82 20.66 18.11
CA HIS A 144 26.03 21.24 17.52
C HIS A 144 25.75 22.08 16.26
N LEU A 145 24.67 21.80 15.53
CA LEU A 145 24.27 22.56 14.33
C LEU A 145 23.45 23.83 14.64
N LEU A 146 22.65 23.81 15.71
CA LEU A 146 21.71 24.88 16.10
C LEU A 146 21.88 25.28 17.58
N PRO A 147 23.05 25.79 18.00
CA PRO A 147 23.34 26.02 19.43
C PRO A 147 22.53 27.17 20.07
N TYR A 148 21.88 28.02 19.27
CA TYR A 148 21.37 29.31 19.74
C TYR A 148 19.95 29.29 20.33
N SER A 149 19.17 28.21 20.23
CA SER A 149 17.83 28.18 20.88
C SER A 149 17.32 26.78 21.25
N LYS A 150 16.95 26.63 22.54
CA LYS A 150 16.33 25.41 23.09
C LYS A 150 15.02 25.05 22.36
N ILE A 151 14.23 26.06 22.03
CA ILE A 151 12.95 25.91 21.33
C ILE A 151 13.16 25.41 19.89
N ALA A 152 14.10 25.99 19.13
CA ALA A 152 14.33 25.50 17.77
C ALA A 152 14.88 24.09 17.77
N LEU A 153 15.76 23.73 18.72
CA LEU A 153 16.24 22.36 18.88
C LEU A 153 15.10 21.38 19.08
N PHE A 154 14.18 21.69 20.01
CA PHE A 154 13.00 20.86 20.29
C PHE A 154 12.09 20.71 19.06
N VAL A 155 11.77 21.83 18.38
CA VAL A 155 10.90 21.82 17.20
C VAL A 155 11.55 21.05 16.04
N THR A 156 12.84 21.29 15.78
CA THR A 156 13.55 20.59 14.71
C THR A 156 13.68 19.09 15.01
N LEU A 157 13.89 18.69 16.26
CA LEU A 157 13.87 17.27 16.64
C LEU A 157 12.51 16.63 16.38
N ARG A 158 11.40 17.30 16.73
CA ARG A 158 10.03 16.83 16.39
C ARG A 158 9.84 16.70 14.88
N CYS A 159 10.36 17.65 14.10
CA CYS A 159 10.33 17.55 12.64
C CYS A 159 11.15 16.35 12.11
N CYS A 160 12.33 16.06 12.67
CA CYS A 160 13.13 14.90 12.30
C CYS A 160 12.39 13.58 12.58
N ILE A 161 11.78 13.45 13.76
CA ILE A 161 10.95 12.29 14.11
C ILE A 161 9.74 12.21 13.15
N GLY A 162 9.10 13.34 12.86
CA GLY A 162 8.01 13.45 11.89
C GLY A 162 8.41 12.95 10.50
N ILE A 163 9.58 13.34 9.99
CA ILE A 163 10.11 12.87 8.69
C ILE A 163 10.41 11.38 8.73
N PHE A 164 11.00 10.86 9.82
CA PHE A 164 11.24 9.43 9.96
C PHE A 164 9.93 8.63 9.91
N THR A 165 8.90 9.09 10.63
CA THR A 165 7.57 8.47 10.58
C THR A 165 6.93 8.57 9.20
N LEU A 166 7.06 9.70 8.50
CA LEU A 166 6.59 9.89 7.12
C LEU A 166 7.19 8.86 6.16
N LEU A 167 8.50 8.61 6.25
CA LEU A 167 9.18 7.61 5.41
C LEU A 167 8.66 6.19 5.67
N GLY A 168 8.41 5.87 6.95
CA GLY A 168 7.79 4.61 7.36
C GLY A 168 6.38 4.47 6.81
N GLU A 169 5.54 5.49 6.96
CA GLU A 169 4.16 5.49 6.45
C GLU A 169 4.09 5.42 4.93
N PHE A 170 4.97 6.14 4.23
CA PHE A 170 5.01 6.08 2.78
C PHE A 170 5.48 4.71 2.27
N SER A 171 6.44 4.08 2.96
CA SER A 171 6.84 2.70 2.69
C SER A 171 5.69 1.72 2.95
N LEU A 172 4.96 1.90 4.04
CA LEU A 172 3.77 1.10 4.38
C LEU A 172 2.69 1.28 3.32
N TYR A 173 2.42 2.50 2.88
CA TYR A 173 1.47 2.80 1.81
C TYR A 173 1.79 2.03 0.53
N LYS A 174 3.06 2.07 0.07
CA LYS A 174 3.49 1.30 -1.10
C LYS A 174 3.31 -0.20 -0.91
N ALA A 175 3.58 -0.71 0.29
CA ALA A 175 3.38 -2.12 0.60
C ALA A 175 1.89 -2.48 0.55
N VAL A 176 1.03 -1.66 1.13
CA VAL A 176 -0.42 -1.86 1.15
C VAL A 176 -1.01 -1.87 -0.27
N CYS A 177 -0.59 -0.97 -1.16
CA CYS A 177 -1.05 -1.01 -2.56
C CYS A 177 -0.61 -2.29 -3.29
N LYS A 178 0.63 -2.76 -3.04
CA LYS A 178 1.14 -3.98 -3.70
C LYS A 178 0.48 -5.26 -3.20
N GLN A 179 0.08 -5.33 -1.93
CA GLN A 179 -0.34 -6.58 -1.31
C GLN A 179 -1.41 -6.39 -0.22
N PHE A 180 -2.46 -5.64 -0.57
CA PHE A 180 -3.53 -5.22 0.34
C PHE A 180 -4.12 -6.36 1.18
N TYR A 181 -4.56 -7.44 0.53
CA TYR A 181 -5.23 -8.55 1.23
C TYR A 181 -4.33 -9.25 2.24
N ALA A 182 -3.05 -9.48 1.91
CA ALA A 182 -2.11 -10.17 2.80
C ALA A 182 -1.80 -9.31 4.03
N ILE A 183 -1.58 -8.01 3.83
CA ILE A 183 -1.31 -7.06 4.91
C ILE A 183 -2.57 -6.85 5.76
N PHE A 184 -3.74 -6.72 5.15
CA PHE A 184 -5.02 -6.56 5.84
C PHE A 184 -5.35 -7.77 6.72
N CYS A 185 -5.23 -9.00 6.19
CA CYS A 185 -5.45 -10.21 6.97
C CYS A 185 -4.46 -10.35 8.13
N THR A 186 -3.20 -9.96 7.92
CA THR A 186 -2.18 -9.96 8.99
C THR A 186 -2.52 -8.93 10.06
N ALA A 187 -2.93 -7.72 9.66
CA ALA A 187 -3.32 -6.66 10.59
C ALA A 187 -4.56 -7.04 11.40
N VAL A 188 -5.60 -7.58 10.76
CA VAL A 188 -6.79 -8.09 11.44
C VAL A 188 -6.43 -9.24 12.38
N SER A 189 -5.55 -10.16 11.97
CA SER A 189 -5.08 -11.24 12.84
C SER A 189 -4.26 -10.74 14.02
N ALA A 190 -3.53 -9.64 13.89
CA ALA A 190 -2.79 -9.04 15.01
C ALA A 190 -3.70 -8.27 15.97
N LEU A 191 -4.80 -7.70 15.47
CA LEU A 191 -5.79 -6.99 16.28
C LEU A 191 -6.74 -7.95 17.02
N VAL A 192 -7.19 -9.00 16.34
CA VAL A 192 -8.12 -10.01 16.90
C VAL A 192 -7.36 -11.09 17.67
N GLY A 193 -6.14 -11.42 17.22
CA GLY A 193 -5.28 -12.41 17.84
C GLY A 193 -4.33 -11.83 18.87
N TRP A 194 -3.42 -12.67 19.34
CA TRP A 194 -2.30 -12.25 20.16
C TRP A 194 -1.29 -11.44 19.33
N PRO A 195 -0.55 -10.48 19.93
CA PRO A 195 0.38 -9.61 19.22
C PRO A 195 1.48 -10.39 18.45
N PHE A 196 1.78 -11.62 18.87
CA PHE A 196 2.70 -12.51 18.16
C PHE A 196 2.23 -12.91 16.76
N ALA A 197 0.94 -12.78 16.44
CA ALA A 197 0.43 -13.00 15.09
C ALA A 197 1.05 -12.02 14.06
N ALA A 198 1.53 -10.85 14.51
CA ALA A 198 2.26 -9.93 13.65
C ALA A 198 3.57 -10.53 13.09
N VAL A 199 4.18 -11.50 13.78
CA VAL A 199 5.40 -12.20 13.32
C VAL A 199 5.14 -13.00 12.04
N LEU A 200 3.90 -13.45 11.82
CA LEU A 200 3.52 -14.14 10.57
C LEU A 200 3.56 -13.21 9.35
N GLY A 201 3.56 -11.89 9.56
CA GLY A 201 3.77 -10.89 8.51
C GLY A 201 5.23 -10.73 8.08
N LEU A 202 6.20 -11.25 8.85
CA LEU A 202 7.62 -11.01 8.62
C LEU A 202 8.12 -11.61 7.29
N PRO A 203 7.75 -12.83 6.87
CA PRO A 203 8.09 -13.37 5.55
C PRO A 203 7.53 -12.53 4.40
N ILE A 204 6.32 -11.97 4.57
CA ILE A 204 5.69 -11.10 3.58
C ILE A 204 6.52 -9.83 3.42
N VAL A 205 6.91 -9.20 4.53
CA VAL A 205 7.75 -8.00 4.52
C VAL A 205 9.12 -8.28 3.90
N VAL A 206 9.74 -9.43 4.21
CA VAL A 206 11.04 -9.83 3.64
C VAL A 206 10.95 -10.07 2.13
N ASP A 207 9.91 -10.75 1.64
CA ASP A 207 9.70 -10.93 0.19
C ASP A 207 9.52 -9.58 -0.52
N MET A 208 8.81 -8.65 0.12
CA MET A 208 8.56 -7.31 -0.43
C MET A 208 9.79 -6.41 -0.44
N LEU A 209 10.64 -6.45 0.59
CA LEU A 209 11.82 -5.59 0.72
C LEU A 209 13.07 -6.15 0.03
N ILE A 210 13.30 -7.47 0.10
CA ILE A 210 14.59 -8.09 -0.29
C ILE A 210 14.48 -8.89 -1.59
N LEU A 211 13.41 -9.69 -1.75
CA LEU A 211 13.31 -10.63 -2.88
C LEU A 211 12.73 -10.01 -4.14
N ARG A 212 11.83 -9.02 -4.01
CA ARG A 212 11.21 -8.33 -5.15
C ARG A 212 11.19 -6.81 -5.00
N PRO A 213 12.36 -6.15 -4.83
CA PRO A 213 12.45 -4.71 -5.00
C PRO A 213 12.14 -4.41 -6.48
N LYS A 214 11.01 -3.76 -6.74
CA LYS A 214 10.71 -3.20 -8.07
C LYS A 214 11.37 -1.84 -8.19
#